data_AF-A0A1G1YST5-F1
#
_entry.id   AF-A0A1G1YST5-F1
#
_cell.length_a   1.000
_cell.length_b   1.000
_cell.length_c   1.000
_cell.angle_alpha   90.00
_cell.angle_beta   90.00
_cell.angle_gamma   90.00
#
_symmetry.space_group_name_H-M   'P 1'
#
loop_
_entity.id
_entity.type
_entity.pdbx_description
1 polymer ?
#
loop_
_entity_poly.entity_id
_entity_poly.type
_entity_poly.pdbx_seq_one_letter_code
_entity_poly.pdbx_strand_id
1 'polypeptide(L)'
;MSGTLSTEKFALFADLGIITVPENYVHGTQLNLFRARYQDGEEMSFFYYNNALTDANFLNPSCVLKPGDMLRLRVFKQTVGGMTTSRERMMFLKTQSKVVFPSAQGASLVWEQKRGMLPKGYSYCSLDERSQLWEDIRGYHWVSGINVTSHGKFSFFLGQFDRDWGDDVTLLCFCDESLSV
;
A
#
# COMPACT_ATOMS: atom_id res chain seq x y z
N MET A 1 -27.62 9.18 -12.12
CA MET A 1 -27.74 9.04 -10.65
C MET A 1 -26.47 9.62 -10.03
N SER A 2 -26.55 10.82 -9.47
CA SER A 2 -25.46 11.44 -8.73
C SER A 2 -25.48 10.92 -7.30
N GLY A 3 -24.78 9.82 -7.05
CA GLY A 3 -24.51 9.38 -5.69
C GLY A 3 -23.47 10.31 -5.08
N THR A 4 -23.87 11.15 -4.14
CA THR A 4 -22.94 11.92 -3.31
C THR A 4 -22.05 10.92 -2.58
N LEU A 5 -20.80 10.82 -3.01
CA LEU A 5 -19.80 9.93 -2.44
C LEU A 5 -19.40 10.47 -1.07
N SER A 6 -20.06 9.96 -0.03
CA SER A 6 -19.72 10.34 1.33
C SER A 6 -18.33 9.78 1.69
N THR A 7 -17.38 10.69 1.90
CA THR A 7 -16.07 10.40 2.49
C THR A 7 -16.17 10.01 3.97
N GLU A 8 -17.36 10.04 4.57
CA GLU A 8 -17.61 9.67 5.97
C GLU A 8 -17.44 8.16 6.23
N LYS A 9 -17.27 7.35 5.16
CA LYS A 9 -17.02 5.91 5.25
C LYS A 9 -15.64 5.56 5.80
N PHE A 10 -14.71 6.51 5.84
CA PHE A 10 -13.33 6.26 6.26
C PHE A 10 -12.89 7.28 7.32
N ALA A 11 -12.15 6.82 8.33
CA ALA A 11 -11.57 7.67 9.36
C ALA A 11 -10.10 7.36 9.57
N LEU A 12 -9.35 8.35 10.05
CA LEU A 12 -7.96 8.19 10.43
C LEU A 12 -7.87 7.09 11.49
N PHE A 13 -7.07 6.07 11.19
CA PHE A 13 -6.83 4.95 12.09
C PHE A 13 -5.50 5.10 12.82
N ALA A 14 -4.45 5.50 12.10
CA ALA A 14 -3.15 5.79 12.68
C ALA A 14 -2.40 6.80 11.81
N ASP A 15 -1.58 7.63 12.43
CA ASP A 15 -0.57 8.43 11.75
C ASP A 15 0.80 7.84 12.08
N LEU A 16 1.51 7.36 11.05
CA LEU A 16 2.78 6.64 11.21
C LEU A 16 4.00 7.56 10.97
N GLY A 17 3.75 8.87 10.80
CA GLY A 17 4.78 9.87 10.56
C GLY A 17 5.38 9.79 9.17
N ILE A 18 6.65 10.17 9.05
CA ILE A 18 7.35 10.26 7.77
C ILE A 18 8.05 8.96 7.41
N ILE A 19 7.91 8.53 6.16
CA ILE A 19 8.77 7.58 5.47
C ILE A 19 9.73 8.38 4.61
N THR A 20 11.02 8.03 4.67
CA THR A 20 12.05 8.63 3.81
C THR A 20 12.54 7.57 2.84
N VAL A 21 12.53 7.86 1.54
CA VAL A 21 13.05 6.95 0.53
C VAL A 21 14.58 6.89 0.66
N PRO A 22 15.19 5.70 0.85
CA PRO A 22 16.64 5.58 1.09
C PRO A 22 17.50 6.16 -0.05
N GLU A 23 18.69 6.66 0.27
CA GLU A 23 19.62 7.22 -0.72
C GLU A 23 20.05 6.21 -1.80
N ASN A 24 20.12 4.93 -1.43
CA ASN A 24 20.47 3.83 -2.33
C ASN A 24 19.24 3.20 -3.02
N TYR A 25 18.07 3.82 -2.91
CA TYR A 25 16.83 3.29 -3.51
C TYR A 25 16.89 3.31 -5.03
N VAL A 26 16.64 2.16 -5.65
CA VAL A 26 16.51 2.02 -7.10
C VAL A 26 15.14 1.42 -7.40
N HIS A 27 14.26 2.22 -7.99
CA HIS A 27 12.84 1.89 -8.14
C HIS A 27 12.61 0.53 -8.82
N GLY A 28 13.29 0.27 -9.94
CA GLY A 28 13.10 -0.93 -10.75
C GLY A 28 13.72 -2.21 -10.19
N THR A 29 14.36 -2.16 -9.01
CA THR A 29 14.93 -3.36 -8.36
C THR A 29 14.48 -3.50 -6.90
N GLN A 30 13.66 -2.58 -6.40
CA GLN A 30 13.32 -2.52 -4.98
C GLN A 30 12.61 -3.79 -4.51
N LEU A 31 11.63 -4.29 -5.25
CA LEU A 31 10.80 -5.42 -4.79
C LEU A 31 11.60 -6.73 -4.80
N ASN A 32 12.44 -6.94 -5.82
CA ASN A 32 13.31 -8.10 -5.88
C ASN A 32 14.37 -8.08 -4.77
N LEU A 33 14.99 -6.93 -4.50
CA LEU A 33 15.93 -6.78 -3.38
C LEU A 33 15.25 -7.00 -2.02
N PHE A 34 14.06 -6.44 -1.85
CA PHE A 34 13.25 -6.61 -0.64
C PHE A 34 12.90 -8.09 -0.41
N ARG A 35 12.48 -8.81 -1.45
CA ARG A 35 12.22 -10.25 -1.38
C ARG A 35 13.49 -11.03 -1.02
N ALA A 36 14.59 -10.78 -1.73
CA ALA A 36 15.86 -11.44 -1.50
C ALA A 36 16.32 -11.29 -0.05
N ARG A 37 16.03 -10.15 0.58
CA ARG A 37 16.38 -9.91 1.98
C ARG A 37 15.41 -10.57 2.97
N TYR A 38 14.10 -10.33 2.84
CA TYR A 38 13.12 -10.63 3.90
C TYR A 38 12.31 -11.90 3.68
N GLN A 39 12.41 -12.54 2.52
CA GLN A 39 11.70 -13.79 2.20
C GLN A 39 12.65 -14.93 1.84
N ASP A 40 13.70 -14.66 1.06
CA ASP A 40 14.62 -15.70 0.59
C ASP A 40 15.97 -15.68 1.35
N GLY A 41 16.22 -14.65 2.15
CA GLY A 41 17.49 -14.41 2.85
C GLY A 41 17.48 -14.77 4.33
N GLU A 42 18.54 -14.37 5.06
CA GLU A 42 18.70 -14.68 6.48
C GLU A 42 17.68 -13.96 7.39
N GLU A 43 17.09 -12.86 6.91
CA GLU A 43 16.06 -12.10 7.63
C GLU A 43 14.63 -12.56 7.30
N MET A 44 14.42 -13.83 6.98
CA MET A 44 13.10 -14.43 6.71
C MET A 44 12.05 -14.02 7.76
N SER A 45 11.17 -13.10 7.37
CA SER A 45 10.27 -12.41 8.31
C SER A 45 8.78 -12.60 7.99
N PHE A 46 8.47 -13.10 6.79
CA PHE A 46 7.09 -13.25 6.35
C PHE A 46 6.56 -14.66 6.61
N PHE A 47 5.36 -14.72 7.18
CA PHE A 47 4.56 -15.94 7.26
C PHE A 47 4.04 -16.36 5.88
N TYR A 48 3.72 -15.38 5.03
CA TYR A 48 3.36 -15.58 3.64
C TYR A 48 3.88 -14.42 2.78
N TYR A 49 4.41 -14.75 1.61
CA TYR A 49 4.86 -13.77 0.62
C TYR A 49 4.30 -14.17 -0.74
N ASN A 50 3.58 -13.27 -1.40
CA ASN A 50 3.08 -13.53 -2.73
C ASN A 50 4.22 -13.38 -3.75
N ASN A 51 4.58 -14.49 -4.42
CA ASN A 51 5.70 -14.54 -5.38
C ASN A 51 5.53 -13.61 -6.59
N ALA A 52 4.34 -13.08 -6.85
CA ALA A 52 4.09 -12.14 -7.94
C ALA A 52 4.39 -10.68 -7.57
N LEU A 53 4.77 -10.38 -6.33
CA LEU A 53 5.28 -9.07 -5.92
C LEU A 53 6.72 -8.89 -6.41
N THR A 54 6.88 -8.61 -7.70
CA THR A 54 8.16 -8.42 -8.38
C THR A 54 8.20 -7.06 -9.07
N ASP A 55 9.41 -6.55 -9.31
CA ASP A 55 9.56 -5.28 -10.04
C ASP A 55 8.97 -5.36 -11.46
N ALA A 56 9.06 -6.52 -12.12
CA ALA A 56 8.50 -6.72 -13.45
C ALA A 56 6.96 -6.54 -13.49
N ASN A 57 6.27 -7.00 -12.44
CA ASN A 57 4.83 -6.88 -12.36
C ASN A 57 4.39 -5.46 -11.93
N PHE A 58 5.17 -4.79 -11.08
CA PHE A 58 4.83 -3.48 -10.50
C PHE A 58 5.73 -2.35 -11.01
N LEU A 59 6.14 -2.39 -12.27
CA LEU A 59 7.15 -1.48 -12.82
C LEU A 59 6.69 -0.02 -12.97
N ASN A 60 5.38 0.19 -13.15
CA ASN A 60 4.82 1.48 -13.58
C ASN A 60 3.77 2.02 -12.60
N PRO A 61 4.12 2.32 -11.34
CA PRO A 61 3.18 2.98 -10.44
C PRO A 61 2.86 4.41 -10.90
N SER A 62 1.73 4.97 -10.47
CA SER A 62 1.43 6.39 -10.75
C SER A 62 2.45 7.35 -10.15
N CYS A 63 3.14 6.94 -9.08
CA CYS A 63 4.24 7.68 -8.49
C CYS A 63 5.52 6.83 -8.39
N VAL A 64 6.51 7.17 -9.21
CA VAL A 64 7.86 6.59 -9.13
C VAL A 64 8.65 7.33 -8.05
N LEU A 65 8.93 6.62 -6.96
CA LEU A 65 9.70 7.13 -5.82
C LEU A 65 11.17 7.34 -6.18
N LYS A 66 11.78 8.37 -5.61
CA LYS A 66 13.19 8.73 -5.78
C LYS A 66 13.90 8.79 -4.44
N PRO A 67 15.22 8.51 -4.39
CA PRO A 67 16.04 8.76 -3.22
C PRO A 67 15.80 10.14 -2.60
N GLY A 68 15.64 10.17 -1.27
CA GLY A 68 15.40 11.41 -0.52
C GLY A 68 13.94 11.88 -0.47
N ASP A 69 13.03 11.30 -1.27
CA ASP A 69 11.60 11.65 -1.17
C ASP A 69 11.08 11.41 0.26
N MET A 70 10.26 12.33 0.74
CA MET A 70 9.65 12.27 2.08
C MET A 70 8.14 12.17 1.95
N LEU A 71 7.56 11.11 2.51
CA LEU A 71 6.12 10.84 2.45
C LEU A 71 5.54 10.78 3.86
N ARG A 72 4.51 11.58 4.15
CA ARG A 72 3.68 11.37 5.33
C ARG A 72 2.82 10.13 5.12
N LEU A 73 2.95 9.16 6.00
CA LEU A 73 2.14 7.95 5.99
C LEU A 73 1.02 8.03 7.03
N ARG A 74 -0.22 8.03 6.55
CA ARG A 74 -1.42 7.86 7.37
C ARG A 74 -2.14 6.57 6.98
N VAL A 75 -2.76 5.92 7.95
CA VAL A 75 -3.62 4.76 7.74
C VAL A 75 -5.06 5.18 7.98
N PHE A 76 -5.94 4.81 7.06
CA PHE A 76 -7.38 5.02 7.20
C PHE A 76 -8.12 3.70 7.25
N LYS A 77 -9.11 3.60 8.13
CA LYS A 77 -9.99 2.43 8.22
C LYS A 77 -11.40 2.77 7.78
N GLN A 78 -12.11 1.77 7.29
CA GLN A 78 -13.54 1.87 7.08
C GLN A 78 -14.25 1.96 8.44
N THR A 79 -15.26 2.82 8.55
CA THR A 79 -16.05 3.04 9.77
C THR A 79 -17.52 2.63 9.63
N VAL A 80 -17.93 2.29 8.42
CA VAL A 80 -19.28 1.80 8.11
C VAL A 80 -19.26 0.28 7.95
N GLY A 81 -20.37 -0.38 8.26
CA GLY A 81 -20.51 -1.81 7.99
C GLY A 81 -20.60 -2.11 6.49
N GLY A 82 -20.33 -3.36 6.12
CA GLY A 82 -20.39 -3.84 4.74
C GLY A 82 -19.06 -3.74 3.99
N MET A 83 -19.13 -3.74 2.66
CA MET A 83 -17.95 -3.75 1.80
C MET A 83 -17.81 -2.42 1.06
N THR A 84 -16.59 -2.06 0.68
CA THR A 84 -16.31 -0.89 -0.18
C THR A 84 -15.46 -1.27 -1.38
N THR A 85 -15.71 -0.62 -2.51
CA THR A 85 -14.96 -0.83 -3.75
C THR A 85 -13.58 -0.15 -3.70
N SER A 86 -12.62 -0.61 -4.51
CA SER A 86 -11.34 0.09 -4.70
C SER A 86 -11.54 1.53 -5.19
N ARG A 87 -12.54 1.77 -6.04
CA ARG A 87 -12.86 3.10 -6.57
C ARG A 87 -13.26 4.06 -5.44
N GLU A 88 -14.14 3.64 -4.54
CA GLU A 88 -14.53 4.45 -3.37
C GLU A 88 -13.34 4.77 -2.48
N ARG A 89 -12.51 3.77 -2.19
CA ARG A 89 -11.28 3.91 -1.39
C ARG A 89 -10.30 4.89 -2.02
N MET A 90 -10.09 4.80 -3.33
CA MET A 90 -9.24 5.74 -4.08
C MET A 90 -9.81 7.15 -4.11
N MET A 91 -11.12 7.32 -4.31
CA MET A 91 -11.75 8.64 -4.30
C MET A 91 -11.58 9.31 -2.93
N PHE A 92 -11.70 8.55 -1.84
CA PHE A 92 -11.37 9.03 -0.50
C PHE A 92 -9.89 9.41 -0.35
N LEU A 93 -8.96 8.58 -0.81
CA LEU A 93 -7.52 8.90 -0.76
C LEU A 93 -7.20 10.19 -1.54
N LYS A 94 -7.85 10.40 -2.70
CA LYS A 94 -7.72 11.61 -3.52
C LYS A 94 -8.23 12.89 -2.85
N THR A 95 -9.00 12.81 -1.77
CA THR A 95 -9.35 13.99 -0.98
C THR A 95 -8.24 14.40 -0.02
N GLN A 96 -7.20 13.58 0.16
CA GLN A 96 -6.05 13.91 0.99
C GLN A 96 -5.08 14.79 0.19
N SER A 97 -4.64 15.89 0.81
CA SER A 97 -3.69 16.81 0.18
C SER A 97 -2.39 16.09 -0.20
N LYS A 98 -1.91 16.36 -1.42
CA LYS A 98 -0.66 15.80 -1.99
C LYS A 98 -0.57 14.27 -1.96
N VAL A 99 -1.70 13.56 -2.03
CA VAL A 99 -1.67 12.09 -2.06
C VAL A 99 -0.90 11.58 -3.28
N VAL A 100 -0.11 10.53 -3.09
CA VAL A 100 0.61 9.80 -4.14
C VAL A 100 0.32 8.31 -4.05
N PHE A 101 0.46 7.63 -5.18
CA PHE A 101 0.19 6.19 -5.30
C PHE A 101 1.47 5.45 -5.73
N PRO A 102 2.30 5.02 -4.78
CA PRO A 102 3.58 4.33 -5.04
C PRO A 102 3.43 2.80 -5.16
N SER A 103 2.21 2.27 -5.21
CA SER A 103 1.91 0.84 -5.35
C SER A 103 2.70 -0.07 -4.40
N ALA A 104 3.16 -1.22 -4.87
CA ALA A 104 3.91 -2.22 -4.11
C ALA A 104 5.20 -1.69 -3.49
N GLN A 105 5.89 -0.76 -4.14
CA GLN A 105 7.11 -0.15 -3.63
C GLN A 105 6.84 0.64 -2.36
N GLY A 106 5.74 1.41 -2.32
CA GLY A 106 5.33 2.10 -1.10
C GLY A 106 5.05 1.12 0.06
N ALA A 107 4.31 0.04 -0.21
CA ALA A 107 4.07 -1.00 0.79
C ALA A 107 5.39 -1.61 1.31
N SER A 108 6.37 -1.87 0.43
CA SER A 108 7.69 -2.36 0.86
C SER A 108 8.38 -1.40 1.84
N LEU A 109 8.33 -0.09 1.60
CA LEU A 109 8.92 0.92 2.49
C LEU A 109 8.17 1.02 3.83
N VAL A 110 6.84 0.87 3.84
CA VAL A 110 6.06 0.78 5.09
C VAL A 110 6.55 -0.40 5.91
N TRP A 111 6.79 -1.55 5.27
CA TRP A 111 7.30 -2.73 5.95
C TRP A 111 8.68 -2.49 6.58
N GLU A 112 9.60 -1.89 5.84
CA GLU A 112 10.96 -1.67 6.35
C GLU A 112 10.99 -0.66 7.51
N GLN A 113 10.24 0.44 7.40
CA GLN A 113 10.41 1.58 8.28
C GLN A 113 9.36 1.68 9.39
N LYS A 114 8.15 1.15 9.16
CA LYS A 114 6.96 1.42 10.00
C LYS A 114 6.25 0.17 10.50
N ARG A 115 6.75 -1.03 10.18
CA ARG A 115 6.12 -2.30 10.57
C ARG A 115 5.73 -2.42 12.04
N GLY A 116 6.60 -1.96 12.94
CA GLY A 116 6.37 -2.03 14.39
C GLY A 116 5.23 -1.14 14.87
N MET A 117 4.77 -0.21 14.04
CA MET A 117 3.71 0.74 14.34
C MET A 117 2.36 0.34 13.72
N LEU A 118 2.30 -0.69 12.86
CA LEU A 118 1.06 -1.15 12.25
C LEU A 118 0.19 -1.86 13.30
N PRO A 119 -1.06 -1.41 13.52
CA PRO A 119 -2.01 -2.15 14.35
C PRO A 119 -2.17 -3.62 13.92
N LYS A 120 -2.28 -4.52 14.90
CA LYS A 120 -2.46 -5.96 14.64
C LYS A 120 -3.89 -6.28 14.25
N GLY A 121 -4.09 -7.33 13.47
CA GLY A 121 -5.40 -7.83 13.05
C GLY A 121 -5.99 -7.16 11.81
N TYR A 122 -5.17 -6.47 11.01
CA TYR A 122 -5.63 -5.73 9.83
C TYR A 122 -4.74 -6.01 8.61
N SER A 123 -5.33 -5.81 7.44
CA SER A 123 -4.63 -5.71 6.17
C SER A 123 -4.46 -4.24 5.77
N TYR A 124 -3.36 -3.90 5.11
CA TYR A 124 -2.97 -2.54 4.76
C TYR A 124 -2.65 -2.46 3.27
N CYS A 125 -3.59 -1.95 2.46
CA CYS A 125 -3.45 -1.91 1.02
C CYS A 125 -2.78 -0.62 0.53
N SER A 126 -1.82 -0.77 -0.39
CA SER A 126 -1.24 0.33 -1.17
C SER A 126 -1.90 0.35 -2.54
N LEU A 127 -2.87 1.25 -2.70
CA LEU A 127 -3.66 1.39 -3.93
C LEU A 127 -2.89 2.16 -5.01
N ASP A 128 -3.31 1.95 -6.25
CA ASP A 128 -2.91 2.74 -7.41
C ASP A 128 -4.08 2.83 -8.41
N GLU A 129 -3.97 3.71 -9.39
CA GLU A 129 -4.91 3.77 -10.52
C GLU A 129 -4.96 2.41 -11.20
N ARG A 130 -6.18 1.97 -11.54
CA ARG A 130 -6.41 0.64 -12.13
C ARG A 130 -5.48 0.36 -13.31
N SER A 131 -5.25 1.33 -14.19
CA SER A 131 -4.39 1.18 -15.38
C SER A 131 -2.89 1.07 -15.08
N GLN A 132 -2.45 1.38 -13.86
CA GLN A 132 -1.06 1.26 -13.42
C GLN A 132 -0.82 -0.01 -12.61
N LEU A 133 -1.88 -0.70 -12.19
CA LEU A 133 -1.76 -1.98 -11.51
C LEU A 133 -1.36 -3.07 -12.48
N TRP A 134 -0.62 -4.04 -11.97
CA TRP A 134 -0.33 -5.26 -12.69
C TRP A 134 -1.62 -5.99 -13.08
N GLU A 135 -1.83 -6.15 -14.38
CA GLU A 135 -2.84 -7.03 -14.95
C GLU A 135 -2.22 -8.42 -15.18
N ASP A 136 -2.78 -9.45 -14.55
CA ASP A 136 -2.31 -10.82 -14.79
C ASP A 136 -2.86 -11.39 -16.11
N ILE A 137 -2.41 -12.60 -16.46
CA ILE A 137 -2.83 -13.30 -17.68
C ILE A 137 -4.35 -13.60 -17.75
N ARG A 138 -5.09 -13.41 -16.64
CA ARG A 138 -6.54 -13.61 -16.55
C ARG A 138 -7.31 -12.28 -16.58
N GLY A 139 -6.62 -11.15 -16.71
CA GLY A 139 -7.19 -9.81 -16.74
C GLY A 139 -7.49 -9.21 -15.37
N TYR A 140 -6.94 -9.78 -14.29
CA TYR A 140 -7.14 -9.25 -12.95
C TYR A 140 -6.08 -8.23 -12.58
N HIS A 141 -6.53 -7.10 -12.02
CA HIS A 141 -5.67 -6.04 -11.54
C HIS A 141 -5.36 -6.23 -10.05
N TRP A 142 -4.09 -6.29 -9.71
CA TRP A 142 -3.64 -6.68 -8.36
C TRP A 142 -3.15 -5.49 -7.53
N VAL A 143 -3.69 -5.39 -6.32
CA VAL A 143 -3.32 -4.40 -5.31
C VAL A 143 -2.43 -5.06 -4.26
N SER A 144 -1.28 -4.47 -4.01
CA SER A 144 -0.35 -4.93 -2.97
C SER A 144 -0.81 -4.52 -1.56
N GLY A 145 -0.44 -5.31 -0.56
CA GLY A 145 -0.65 -4.91 0.82
C GLY A 145 0.06 -5.77 1.84
N ILE A 146 0.18 -5.25 3.06
CA ILE A 146 0.75 -5.96 4.21
C ILE A 146 -0.41 -6.47 5.06
N ASN A 147 -0.42 -7.75 5.42
CA ASN A 147 -1.33 -8.28 6.44
C ASN A 147 -0.57 -8.44 7.75
N VAL A 148 -1.15 -7.95 8.85
CA VAL A 148 -0.64 -8.14 10.20
C VAL A 148 -1.66 -8.98 10.95
N THR A 149 -1.32 -10.25 11.21
CA THR A 149 -2.20 -11.14 11.98
C THR A 149 -2.39 -10.61 13.41
N SER A 150 -3.43 -11.08 14.10
CA SER A 150 -3.66 -10.76 15.52
C SER A 150 -2.48 -11.14 16.43
N HIS A 151 -1.70 -12.15 16.03
CA HIS A 151 -0.48 -12.59 16.71
C HIS A 151 0.78 -11.83 16.28
N GLY A 152 0.67 -10.85 15.38
CA GLY A 152 1.79 -10.02 14.93
C GLY A 152 2.71 -10.68 13.91
N LYS A 153 2.28 -11.78 13.26
CA LYS A 153 2.93 -12.30 12.06
C LYS A 153 2.54 -11.49 10.83
N PHE A 154 3.45 -11.38 9.88
CA PHE A 154 3.27 -10.54 8.70
C PHE A 154 3.16 -11.35 7.42
N SER A 155 2.34 -10.87 6.50
CA SER A 155 2.28 -11.39 5.14
C SER A 155 2.36 -10.25 4.13
N PHE A 156 3.07 -10.44 3.02
CA PHE A 156 3.03 -9.52 1.89
C PHE A 156 2.15 -10.14 0.80
N PHE A 157 0.98 -9.55 0.54
CA PHE A 157 -0.09 -10.18 -0.21
C PHE A 157 -0.56 -9.34 -1.41
N LEU A 158 -1.36 -9.97 -2.26
CA LEU A 158 -2.09 -9.33 -3.35
C LEU A 158 -3.59 -9.51 -3.13
N GLY A 159 -4.35 -8.43 -3.22
CA GLY A 159 -5.81 -8.46 -3.34
C GLY A 159 -6.27 -7.94 -4.69
N GLN A 160 -7.52 -8.22 -5.06
CA GLN A 160 -8.04 -7.88 -6.40
C GLN A 160 -8.69 -6.50 -6.38
N PHE A 161 -8.27 -5.62 -7.29
CA PHE A 161 -8.82 -4.27 -7.41
C PHE A 161 -10.32 -4.29 -7.71
N ASP A 162 -10.77 -5.22 -8.56
CA ASP A 162 -12.15 -5.31 -9.01
C ASP A 162 -13.07 -6.06 -8.02
N ARG A 163 -12.56 -6.45 -6.84
CA ARG A 163 -13.36 -7.00 -5.74
C ARG A 163 -13.61 -5.94 -4.67
N ASP A 164 -14.74 -6.09 -4.00
CA ASP A 164 -15.02 -5.30 -2.81
C ASP A 164 -14.17 -5.77 -1.64
N TRP A 165 -13.91 -4.84 -0.73
CA TRP A 165 -13.03 -5.04 0.42
C TRP A 165 -13.80 -4.92 1.73
N GLY A 166 -13.44 -5.79 2.69
CA GLY A 166 -13.97 -5.76 4.05
C GLY A 166 -13.42 -4.60 4.90
N ASP A 167 -13.99 -4.46 6.09
CA ASP A 167 -13.61 -3.47 7.09
C ASP A 167 -12.28 -3.79 7.79
N ASP A 168 -11.83 -5.04 7.72
CA ASP A 168 -10.50 -5.50 8.14
C ASP A 168 -9.36 -5.05 7.19
N VAL A 169 -9.71 -4.49 6.03
CA VAL A 169 -8.75 -3.96 5.05
C VAL A 169 -8.69 -2.44 5.12
N THR A 170 -7.57 -1.93 5.62
CA THR A 170 -7.24 -0.51 5.76
C THR A 170 -6.48 0.04 4.56
N LEU A 171 -6.39 1.37 4.46
CA LEU A 171 -5.76 2.10 3.36
C LEU A 171 -4.45 2.73 3.82
N LEU A 172 -3.35 2.45 3.12
CA LEU A 172 -2.12 3.20 3.23
C LEU A 172 -2.27 4.48 2.40
N CYS A 173 -2.18 5.64 3.05
CA CYS A 173 -2.23 6.96 2.43
C CYS A 173 -0.86 7.61 2.51
N PHE A 174 -0.19 7.72 1.37
CA PHE A 174 1.08 8.40 1.22
C PHE A 174 0.82 9.82 0.74
N CYS A 175 1.28 10.83 1.47
CA CYS A 175 1.21 12.23 1.05
C CYS A 175 2.63 12.76 0.88
N ASP A 176 2.90 13.40 -0.25
CA ASP A 176 4.21 14.01 -0.52
C ASP A 176 4.46 15.21 0.41
N GLU A 177 5.54 15.12 1.17
CA GLU A 177 6.01 16.15 2.10
C GLU A 177 7.33 16.78 1.63
N SER A 178 7.76 16.51 0.39
CA SER A 178 8.84 17.28 -0.21
C SER A 178 8.52 18.77 -0.04
N LEU A 179 9.46 19.46 0.61
CA LEU A 179 9.33 20.88 0.90
C LEU A 179 9.05 21.57 -0.44
N SER A 180 7.86 22.15 -0.58
CA SER A 180 7.61 23.13 -1.62
C SER A 180 8.61 24.26 -1.35
N VAL A 181 9.74 24.21 -2.05
CA VAL A 181 10.77 25.26 -2.07
C VAL A 181 10.15 26.53 -2.62
#